data_AF-A0A9D1ISM7-F1
#
_entry.id   AF-A0A9D1ISM7-F1
#
_cell.length_a   1.000
_cell.length_b   1.000
_cell.length_c   1.000
_cell.angle_alpha   90.00
_cell.angle_beta   90.00
_cell.angle_gamma   90.00
#
_symmetry.space_group_name_H-M   'P 1'
#
loop_
_entity.id
_entity.type
_entity.pdbx_description
1 polymer ?
#
loop_
_entity_poly.entity_id
_entity_poly.type
_entity_poly.pdbx_seq_one_letter_code
_entity_poly.pdbx_strand_id
1 'polypeptide(L)' 'MKDIIQQTKQEVEFLVKEALGRAVAKGTLPAEPIPAFTVEVPADTKNGDFACNAAMVSARAFHKAPRQI' A
#
# COMPACT_ATOMS: atom_id res chain seq x y z
N MET A 1 14.45 -6.25 18.85
CA MET A 1 13.49 -7.09 18.07
C MET A 1 12.28 -6.31 17.59
N LYS A 2 11.69 -5.42 18.42
CA LYS A 2 10.66 -4.45 17.97
C LYS A 2 11.13 -3.56 16.82
N ASP A 3 12.43 -3.24 16.78
CA ASP A 3 13.04 -2.38 15.75
C ASP A 3 12.97 -3.00 14.35
N ILE A 4 13.18 -4.31 14.24
CA ILE A 4 13.16 -5.01 12.94
C ILE A 4 11.76 -4.98 12.35
N ILE A 5 10.73 -5.28 13.13
CA ILE A 5 9.34 -5.27 12.64
C ILE A 5 8.93 -3.88 12.18
N GLN A 6 9.32 -2.83 12.92
CA GLN A 6 9.03 -1.45 12.51
C GLN A 6 9.80 -1.05 11.26
N GLN A 7 11.07 -1.42 11.16
CA GLN A 7 11.89 -1.17 9.98
C GLN A 7 11.31 -1.88 8.74
N THR A 8 10.92 -3.14 8.87
CA THR A 8 10.27 -3.89 7.78
C THR A 8 8.94 -3.28 7.38
N LYS A 9 8.12 -2.78 8.32
CA LYS A 9 6.89 -2.06 7.99
C LYS A 9 7.15 -0.80 7.17
N GLN A 10 8.17 -0.02 7.55
CA GLN A 10 8.58 1.17 6.80
C GLN A 10 9.08 0.83 5.40
N GLU A 11 9.83 -0.27 5.27
CA GLU A 11 10.31 -0.76 3.98
C GLU A 11 9.17 -1.23 3.08
N VAL A 12 8.20 -1.98 3.63
CA VAL A 12 6.98 -2.36 2.90
C VAL A 12 6.19 -1.13 2.47
N GLU A 13 6.02 -0.14 3.34
CA GLU A 13 5.34 1.12 3.00
C GLU A 13 6.05 1.85 1.86
N PHE A 14 7.39 1.92 1.91
CA PHE A 14 8.20 2.52 0.85
C PHE A 14 8.03 1.78 -0.48
N LEU A 15 8.12 0.45 -0.48
CA LEU A 15 7.96 -0.37 -1.69
C LEU A 15 6.56 -0.23 -2.30
N VAL A 16 5.52 -0.14 -1.47
CA VAL A 16 4.14 0.08 -1.95
C VAL A 16 4.01 1.47 -2.58
N LYS A 17 4.58 2.52 -1.97
CA LYS A 17 4.60 3.88 -2.55
C LYS A 17 5.33 3.91 -3.90
N GLU A 18 6.49 3.27 -3.99
CA GLU A 18 7.22 3.15 -5.25
C GLU A 18 6.41 2.41 -6.32
N ALA A 19 5.76 1.30 -5.96
CA ALA A 19 4.93 0.53 -6.89
C ALA A 19 3.76 1.35 -7.44
N LEU A 20 3.07 2.10 -6.57
CA LEU A 20 2.02 3.03 -6.97
C LEU A 20 2.55 4.13 -7.89
N GLY A 21 3.69 4.73 -7.56
CA GLY A 21 4.34 5.73 -8.42
C GLY A 21 4.70 5.19 -9.80
N ARG A 22 5.19 3.95 -9.89
CA ARG A 22 5.45 3.27 -11.17
C ARG A 22 4.18 2.97 -11.95
N ALA A 23 3.10 2.60 -11.28
CA ALA A 23 1.79 2.39 -11.91
C ALA A 23 1.21 3.70 -12.48
N VAL A 24 1.38 4.82 -11.77
CA VAL A 24 1.05 6.16 -12.28
C VAL A 24 1.91 6.51 -13.50
N ALA A 25 3.24 6.28 -13.43
CA ALA A 25 4.14 6.55 -14.54
C ALA A 25 3.83 5.71 -15.79
N LYS A 26 3.31 4.50 -15.61
CA LYS A 26 2.83 3.62 -16.70
C LYS A 26 1.44 4.00 -17.22
N GLY A 27 0.75 4.96 -16.59
CA GLY A 27 -0.61 5.36 -16.94
C GLY A 27 -1.70 4.36 -16.53
N THR A 28 -1.38 3.34 -15.72
CA THR A 28 -2.37 2.37 -15.23
C THR A 28 -3.22 2.93 -14.08
N LEU A 29 -2.64 3.85 -13.31
CA LEU A 29 -3.32 4.63 -12.27
C LEU A 29 -3.27 6.12 -12.62
N PRO A 30 -4.30 6.91 -12.22
CA PRO A 30 -4.29 8.35 -12.43
C PRO A 30 -3.23 9.04 -11.56
N ALA A 31 -2.71 10.17 -12.02
CA ALA A 31 -1.68 10.95 -11.33
C ALA A 31 -2.26 11.80 -10.18
N GLU A 32 -2.95 11.14 -9.26
CA GLU A 32 -3.54 11.75 -8.07
C GLU A 32 -2.65 11.52 -6.83
N PRO A 33 -2.69 12.42 -5.84
CA PRO A 33 -1.94 12.24 -4.60
C PRO A 33 -2.32 10.93 -3.92
N ILE A 34 -1.31 10.09 -3.62
CA ILE A 34 -1.51 8.85 -2.87
C ILE A 34 -1.83 9.22 -1.41
N PRO A 35 -3.01 8.87 -0.88
CA PRO A 35 -3.34 9.13 0.51
C PRO A 35 -2.43 8.37 1.46
N ALA A 36 -2.31 8.83 2.70
CA ALA A 36 -1.63 8.07 3.74
C ALA A 36 -2.33 6.71 3.93
N PHE A 37 -1.54 5.64 3.96
CA PHE A 37 -2.01 4.28 4.19
C PHE A 37 -1.18 3.62 5.29
N THR A 38 -1.68 2.50 5.80
CA THR A 38 -1.10 1.79 6.93
C THR A 38 -0.60 0.42 6.48
N VAL A 39 0.55 0.02 7.03
CA VAL A 39 1.06 -1.36 6.99
C VAL A 39 1.03 -1.95 8.39
N GLU A 40 0.34 -3.07 8.55
CA GLU A 40 0.17 -3.73 9.84
C GLU A 40 0.38 -5.23 9.76
N VAL A 41 0.54 -5.86 10.93
CA VAL A 41 0.58 -7.33 11.02
C VAL A 41 -0.88 -7.79 11.13
N PRO A 42 -1.36 -8.66 10.24
CA PRO A 42 -2.75 -9.06 10.24
C PRO A 42 -3.09 -9.88 11.49
N ALA A 43 -4.35 -9.78 11.93
CA ALA A 43 -4.85 -10.57 13.06
C ALA A 43 -4.94 -12.07 12.74
N ASP A 44 -5.16 -12.43 11.48
CA ASP A 44 -5.13 -13.81 10.98
C ASP A 44 -3.86 -14.04 10.16
N THR A 45 -3.02 -14.95 10.63
CA THR A 45 -1.74 -15.32 10.00
C THR A 45 -1.92 -15.96 8.62
N LYS A 46 -3.13 -16.41 8.27
CA LYS A 46 -3.44 -16.91 6.92
C LYS A 46 -3.39 -15.80 5.86
N ASN A 47 -3.49 -14.53 6.26
CA ASN A 47 -3.41 -13.38 5.36
C ASN A 47 -1.97 -12.91 5.10
N GLY A 48 -0.97 -13.68 5.54
CA GLY A 48 0.45 -13.37 5.38
C GLY A 48 1.05 -12.65 6.58
N ASP A 49 2.29 -12.19 6.44
CA ASP A 49 3.04 -11.54 7.52
C ASP A 49 2.68 -10.06 7.70
N PHE A 50 2.30 -9.40 6.60
CA PHE A 50 1.93 -7.98 6.56
C PHE A 50 0.73 -7.74 5.66
N ALA A 51 -0.15 -6.82 6.08
CA ALA A 51 -1.28 -6.34 5.31
C ALA A 51 -1.17 -4.81 5.12
N CYS A 52 -1.67 -4.30 3.99
CA CYS A 52 -1.77 -2.87 3.75
C CYS A 52 -3.17 -2.47 3.23
N ASN A 53 -3.62 -1.26 3.59
CA ASN A 53 -4.91 -0.72 3.13
C ASN A 53 -4.78 0.29 1.97
N ALA A 54 -3.61 0.38 1.34
CA ALA A 54 -3.27 1.36 0.30
C ALA A 54 -4.32 1.44 -0.82
N ALA A 55 -4.74 0.28 -1.34
CA ALA A 55 -5.74 0.20 -2.40
C ALA A 55 -7.12 0.72 -1.95
N MET A 56 -7.52 0.44 -0.71
CA MET A 56 -8.81 0.88 -0.18
C MET A 56 -8.86 2.39 0.03
N VAL A 57 -7.81 2.97 0.62
CA VAL A 57 -7.76 4.41 0.87
C VAL A 57 -7.59 5.21 -0.43
N SER A 58 -6.91 4.65 -1.42
CA SER A 58 -6.67 5.29 -2.71
C SER A 58 -7.84 5.13 -3.69
N ALA A 59 -8.83 4.28 -3.40
CA ALA A 59 -9.95 4.03 -4.31
C ALA A 59 -10.73 5.29 -4.70
N ARG A 60 -10.92 6.22 -3.74
CA ARG A 60 -11.57 7.50 -4.01
C ARG A 60 -10.69 8.41 -4.87
N ALA A 61 -9.41 8.53 -4.54
CA ALA A 61 -8.46 9.34 -5.31
C ALA A 61 -8.33 8.83 -6.74
N PHE A 62 -8.27 7.51 -6.92
CA PHE A 62 -8.05 6.91 -8.24
C PHE A 62 -9.33 6.65 -9.04
N HIS A 63 -10.51 6.91 -8.46
CA HIS A 63 -11.82 6.60 -9.07
C HIS A 63 -11.90 5.16 -9.61
N LYS A 64 -11.24 4.21 -8.92
CA LYS A 64 -11.15 2.80 -9.28
C LYS A 64 -11.60 1.93 -8.11
N ALA A 65 -12.14 0.76 -8.40
CA ALA A 65 -12.42 -0.22 -7.36
C ALA A 65 -11.09 -0.67 -6.72
N PRO A 66 -11.01 -0.90 -5.39
CA PRO A 66 -9.78 -1.30 -4.72
C PRO A 66 -9.09 -2.53 -5.33
N ARG A 67 -9.86 -3.44 -5.93
CA ARG A 67 -9.33 -4.64 -6.60
C ARG A 67 -8.61 -4.37 -7.92
N GLN A 68 -8.75 -3.15 -8.47
CA GLN A 68 -8.16 -2.72 -9.73
C GLN A 68 -6.92 -1.83 -9.52
N ILE A 69 -6.51 -1.62 -8.27
CA ILE A 69 -5.35 -0.84 -7.85
C ILE A 69 -4.30 -1.82 -7.32
#